data_AF-A0A956YPD5-F1
#
_entry.id   AF-A0A956YPD5-F1
#
_cell.length_a   1.000
_cell.length_b   1.000
_cell.length_c   1.000
_cell.angle_alpha   90.00
_cell.angle_beta   90.00
_cell.angle_gamma   90.00
#
_symmetry.space_group_name_H-M   'P 1'
#
loop_
_entity.id
_entity.type
_entity.pdbx_description
1 polymer ?
#
loop_
_entity_poly.entity_id
_entity_poly.type
_entity_poly.pdbx_seq_one_letter_code
_entity_poly.pdbx_strand_id
1 'polypeptide(L)' 'MPPEIDALIAQVSTWDGITTAPHRFGGVEFKLGNIEIGHAHSNGLVDVPLTRKLRAALVNEGEALPHHLLPETGWI' A
#
# COMPACT_ATOMS: atom_id res chain seq x y z
N MET A 1 13.45 -7.03 -4.16
CA MET A 1 12.80 -5.73 -3.98
C MET A 1 13.64 -4.68 -4.66
N PRO A 2 13.03 -3.73 -5.39
CA PRO A 2 13.75 -2.52 -5.82
C PRO A 2 14.25 -1.73 -4.61
N PRO A 3 15.43 -1.09 -4.67
CA PRO A 3 15.98 -0.33 -3.54
C PRO A 3 15.05 0.76 -3.01
N GLU A 4 14.24 1.36 -3.87
CA GLU A 4 13.26 2.39 -3.53
C GLU A 4 12.18 1.84 -2.60
N ILE A 5 11.75 0.60 -2.82
CA ILE A 5 10.75 -0.04 -1.96
C ILE A 5 11.37 -0.48 -0.63
N ASP A 6 12.64 -0.93 -0.64
CA ASP A 6 13.34 -1.25 0.62
C ASP A 6 13.46 0.00 1.50
N ALA A 7 13.79 1.15 0.90
CA ALA A 7 13.82 2.44 1.58
C ALA A 7 12.43 2.86 2.10
N LEU A 8 11.37 2.68 1.30
CA LEU A 8 10.00 2.95 1.71
C LEU A 8 9.60 2.08 2.91
N ILE A 9 9.84 0.77 2.86
CA ILE A 9 9.55 -0.13 3.99
C ILE A 9 10.31 0.30 5.22
N ALA A 10 11.61 0.58 5.09
CA ALA A 10 12.44 1.02 6.21
C ALA A 10 11.88 2.29 6.84
N GLN A 11 11.49 3.28 6.02
CA GLN A 11 10.91 4.53 6.51
C GLN A 11 9.55 4.32 7.19
N VAL A 12 8.60 3.64 6.55
CA VAL A 12 7.25 3.43 7.09
C VAL A 12 7.27 2.59 8.36
N SER A 13 8.24 1.66 8.49
CA SER A 13 8.45 0.86 9.71
C SER A 13 8.87 1.69 10.93
N THR A 14 9.31 2.94 10.74
CA THR A 14 9.66 3.84 11.85
C THR A 14 8.48 4.68 12.34
N TRP A 15 7.34 4.64 11.65
CA TRP A 15 6.18 5.44 12.04
C TRP A 15 5.56 4.91 13.33
N ASP A 16 5.10 5.82 14.18
CA ASP A 16 4.52 5.47 15.47
C ASP A 16 3.28 4.58 15.29
N GLY A 17 3.23 3.49 16.06
CA GLY A 17 2.15 2.50 15.99
C GLY A 17 2.15 1.58 14.77
N ILE A 18 3.09 1.73 13.83
CA ILE A 18 3.20 0.84 12.66
C ILE A 18 3.97 -0.42 13.00
N THR A 19 3.43 -1.55 12.54
CA THR A 19 4.11 -2.85 12.51
C THR A 19 4.13 -3.38 11.09
N THR A 20 5.12 -4.22 10.79
CA THR A 20 5.25 -4.88 9.50
C THR A 20 5.12 -6.38 9.61
N ALA A 21 4.57 -7.01 8.57
CA ALA A 21 4.48 -8.46 8.45
C ALA A 21 4.62 -8.89 6.99
N PRO A 22 4.93 -10.16 6.69
CA PRO A 22 4.88 -10.67 5.33
C PRO A 22 3.45 -10.56 4.76
N HIS A 23 3.31 -9.98 3.58
CA HIS A 23 2.01 -9.90 2.90
C HIS A 23 1.66 -11.23 2.23
N ARG A 24 0.39 -11.63 2.27
CA ARG A 24 -0.06 -12.98 1.82
C ARG A 24 0.19 -13.26 0.34
N PHE A 25 0.29 -12.22 -0.48
CA PHE A 25 0.57 -12.31 -1.92
C PHE A 25 2.03 -11.98 -2.26
N GLY A 26 2.91 -11.96 -1.25
CA GLY A 26 4.30 -11.55 -1.37
C GLY A 26 4.48 -10.07 -1.07
N GLY A 27 5.66 -9.70 -0.56
CA GLY A 27 5.94 -8.34 -0.10
C GLY A 27 5.72 -8.16 1.40
N VAL A 28 5.47 -6.92 1.82
CA VAL A 28 5.36 -6.52 3.23
C VAL A 28 4.09 -5.71 3.45
N GLU A 29 3.26 -6.13 4.40
CA GLU A 29 2.09 -5.38 4.86
C GLU A 29 2.46 -4.44 6.02
N PHE A 30 1.88 -3.24 6.03
CA PHE A 30 1.97 -2.25 7.09
C PHE A 30 0.66 -2.24 7.88
N LYS A 31 0.75 -2.26 9.21
CA LYS A 31 -0.41 -2.36 10.08
C LYS A 31 -0.38 -1.34 11.20
N LEU A 32 -1.53 -0.71 11.45
CA LEU A 32 -1.80 0.06 12.67
C LEU A 32 -2.68 -0.78 13.58
N GLY A 33 -2.09 -1.34 14.63
CA GLY A 33 -2.74 -2.39 15.42
C GLY A 33 -3.09 -3.60 14.56
N ASN A 34 -4.38 -3.94 14.45
CA ASN A 34 -4.85 -5.08 13.66
C ASN A 34 -5.32 -4.71 12.24
N ILE A 35 -5.24 -3.44 11.85
CA ILE A 35 -5.75 -2.94 10.57
C ILE A 35 -4.59 -2.77 9.59
N GLU A 36 -4.68 -3.39 8.42
CA GLU A 36 -3.76 -3.16 7.31
C GLU A 36 -4.01 -1.77 6.72
N ILE A 37 -2.94 -0.98 6.61
CA ILE A 37 -2.99 0.39 6.08
C ILE A 37 -2.24 0.55 4.76
N GLY A 38 -1.78 -0.56 4.18
CA GLY A 38 -1.10 -0.63 2.90
C GLY A 38 -0.10 -1.79 2.86
N HIS A 39 0.39 -2.11 1.67
CA HIS A 39 1.46 -3.09 1.51
C HIS A 39 2.32 -2.77 0.29
N ALA A 40 3.57 -3.19 0.36
CA ALA A 40 4.53 -3.04 -0.72
C ALA A 40 4.89 -4.41 -1.30
N HIS A 41 4.76 -4.55 -2.61
CA HIS A 41 5.04 -5.77 -3.36
C HIS A 41 6.52 -5.83 -3.77
N SER A 42 7.03 -7.05 -3.91
CA SER A 42 8.42 -7.28 -4.33
C SER A 42 8.74 -6.82 -5.75
N ASN A 43 7.71 -6.54 -6.56
CA ASN A 43 7.79 -6.09 -7.96
C ASN A 43 7.79 -4.56 -8.11
N GLY A 44 7.74 -3.79 -7.02
CA GLY A 44 7.75 -2.32 -7.09
C GLY A 44 6.40 -1.63 -6.88
N LEU A 45 5.30 -2.38 -6.78
CA LEU A 45 3.98 -1.80 -6.53
C LEU A 45 3.75 -1.54 -5.04
N VAL A 46 2.97 -0.52 -4.74
CA VAL A 46 2.48 -0.23 -3.38
C VAL A 46 0.99 -0.02 -3.48
N ASP A 47 0.25 -0.80 -2.70
CA ASP A 47 -1.21 -0.73 -2.66
C ASP A 47 -1.62 -0.05 -1.33
N VAL A 48 -2.54 0.89 -1.40
CA VAL A 48 -2.98 1.70 -0.24
C VAL A 48 -4.49 1.79 -0.15
N PRO A 49 -5.12 1.47 1.00
CA PRO A 49 -6.55 1.65 1.19
C PRO A 49 -6.87 3.13 1.44
N LEU A 50 -7.65 3.74 0.55
CA LEU A 50 -8.13 5.10 0.69
C LEU A 50 -9.66 5.14 0.77
N THR A 51 -10.22 6.32 1.05
CA THR A 51 -11.66 6.51 0.83
C THR A 51 -11.97 6.40 -0.67
N ARG A 52 -13.13 5.84 -1.03
CA ARG A 52 -13.56 5.74 -2.44
C ARG A 52 -13.51 7.08 -3.18
N LYS A 53 -13.80 8.19 -2.49
CA LYS A 53 -13.73 9.55 -3.04
C LYS A 53 -12.30 9.92 -3.42
N LEU A 54 -11.33 9.70 -2.53
CA LEU A 54 -9.92 10.02 -2.79
C LEU A 54 -9.32 9.10 -3.85
N ARG A 55 -9.61 7.79 -3.78
CA ARG A 55 -9.25 6.82 -4.81
C ARG A 55 -9.78 7.22 -6.19
N ALA A 56 -11.03 7.69 -6.28
CA ALA A 56 -11.59 8.17 -7.55
C ALA A 56 -10.86 9.41 -8.08
N ALA A 57 -10.53 10.37 -7.22
CA ALA A 57 -9.78 11.57 -7.61
C ALA A 57 -8.39 11.21 -8.18
N LEU A 58 -7.59 10.44 -7.44
CA LEU A 58 -6.23 10.06 -7.85
C LEU A 58 -6.20 9.26 -9.16
N VAL A 59 -7.13 8.32 -9.33
CA VAL A 59 -7.22 7.54 -10.58
C VAL A 59 -7.68 8.42 -11.75
N ASN A 60 -8.62 9.34 -11.55
CA ASN A 60 -9.08 10.25 -12.60
C ASN A 60 -7.98 11.25 -13.01
N GLU A 61 -7.12 11.64 -12.08
CA GLU A 61 -5.97 12.51 -12.33
C GLU A 61 -4.77 11.77 -12.94
N GLY A 62 -4.79 10.43 -12.97
CA GLY A 62 -3.70 9.60 -13.48
C GLY A 62 -2.52 9.45 -12.53
N GLU A 63 -2.67 9.88 -11.28
CA GLU A 63 -1.66 9.78 -10.20
C GLU A 63 -1.58 8.37 -9.61
N ALA A 64 -2.64 7.56 -9.81
CA ALA A 64 -2.69 6.18 -9.36
C ALA A 64 -3.46 5.30 -10.37
N LEU A 65 -3.24 3.98 -10.28
CA LEU A 65 -4.01 3.00 -11.06
C LEU A 65 -5.08 2.35 -10.17
N PRO A 66 -6.15 1.77 -10.73
CA PRO A 66 -7.04 0.90 -9.99
C PRO A 66 -6.30 -0.34 -9.47
N HIS A 67 -6.54 -0.72 -8.21
CA HIS A 67 -5.99 -1.94 -7.66
C HIS A 67 -6.40 -3.18 -8.48
N HIS A 68 -5.43 -4.02 -8.85
CA HIS A 68 -5.61 -5.08 -9.84
C HIS A 68 -6.67 -6.14 -9.45
N LEU A 69 -6.71 -6.56 -8.17
CA LEU A 69 -7.67 -7.55 -7.67
C LEU A 69 -8.95 -6.96 -7.07
N LEU A 70 -8.94 -5.71 -6.64
CA LEU A 70 -10.01 -5.07 -5.86
C LEU A 70 -10.41 -3.70 -6.45
N PRO A 71 -10.68 -3.60 -7.76
CA PRO A 71 -10.80 -2.33 -8.46
C PRO A 71 -11.97 -1.45 -7.98
N GLU A 72 -13.01 -2.06 -7.42
CA GLU A 72 -14.25 -1.41 -6.93
C GLU A 72 -14.21 -1.02 -5.43
N THR A 73 -13.03 -1.15 -4.82
CA THR A 73 -12.80 -0.80 -3.42
C THR A 73 -12.11 0.56 -3.29
N GLY A 74 -11.72 0.91 -2.06
CA GLY A 74 -10.89 2.09 -1.80
C GLY A 74 -9.41 1.88 -2.12
N TRP A 75 -9.00 0.66 -2.45
CA TRP A 75 -7.62 0.36 -2.80
C TRP A 75 -7.25 0.93 -4.16
N ILE A 76 -6.09 1.58 -4.20
CA ILE A 76 -5.33 1.92 -5.41
C ILE A 76 -4.09 1.04 -5.48
#